data_AF-S8E153-F1
#
_entry.id   AF-S8E153-F1
#
_cell.length_a   1.000
_cell.length_b   1.000
_cell.length_c   1.000
_cell.angle_alpha   90.00
_cell.angle_beta   90.00
_cell.angle_gamma   90.00
#
_symmetry.space_group_name_H-M   'P 1'
#
loop_
_entity.id
_entity.type
_entity.pdbx_description
1 polymer ?
#
loop_
_entity_poly.entity_id
_entity_poly.type
_entity_poly.pdbx_seq_one_letter_code
_entity_poly.pdbx_strand_id
1 'polypeptide(L)'
;MVGKLAFLVLAFFALTTVCQSTIFYPVSESHRSAALELFASSDGPFVNLESTYEALRTFEVLGIEKSADIRFSVCTSVLDTLKSETVNLKDLFHALRANGLLKCEINYEVYGGIQSKFEDSLNSASALLDFYYAIGGLVLLKDHSPELKVNIGDADKIVRSIKALSQSDGRWQLTSNKPESSFDASGIALQAIAGVVSLSTSEINHSLIAAVKTDILKLFDGIEKYDDGAYSFEEKLVDASGHQGPLAASASVVRGITAFAAVSPETLN
;
A
#
# COMPACT_ATOMS: atom_id res chain seq x y z
N MET A 1 2.21 18.11 -56.28
CA MET A 1 2.17 16.83 -55.54
C MET A 1 3.37 16.63 -54.60
N VAL A 2 4.58 17.10 -54.95
CA VAL A 2 5.81 16.92 -54.15
C VAL A 2 5.73 17.53 -52.73
N GLY A 3 5.14 18.72 -52.56
CA GLY A 3 5.03 19.37 -51.25
C GLY A 3 4.08 18.68 -50.25
N LYS A 4 3.05 17.96 -50.73
CA LYS A 4 2.14 17.19 -49.87
C LYS A 4 2.77 15.88 -49.40
N LEU A 5 3.63 15.28 -50.23
CA LEU A 5 4.36 14.06 -49.89
C LEU A 5 5.46 14.34 -48.85
N ALA A 6 6.18 15.46 -48.99
CA ALA A 6 7.19 15.89 -48.02
C ALA A 6 6.59 16.19 -46.63
N PHE A 7 5.42 16.82 -46.59
CA PHE A 7 4.71 17.10 -45.34
C PHE A 7 4.21 15.82 -44.65
N LEU A 8 3.74 14.83 -45.43
CA LEU A 8 3.36 13.50 -44.92
C LEU A 8 4.55 12.73 -44.37
N VAL A 9 5.72 12.80 -45.02
CA VAL A 9 6.95 12.15 -44.55
C VAL A 9 7.45 12.79 -43.26
N LEU A 10 7.44 14.13 -43.17
CA LEU A 10 7.81 14.86 -41.94
C LEU A 10 6.84 14.57 -40.78
N ALA A 11 5.54 14.49 -41.05
CA ALA A 11 4.54 14.09 -40.05
C ALA A 11 4.72 12.63 -39.59
N PHE A 12 5.11 11.72 -40.50
CA PHE A 12 5.39 10.33 -40.15
C PHE A 12 6.65 10.21 -39.28
N PHE A 13 7.72 10.94 -39.59
CA PHE A 13 8.92 10.98 -38.77
C PHE A 13 8.67 11.57 -37.36
N ALA A 14 7.86 12.63 -37.27
CA ALA A 14 7.48 13.24 -35.99
C ALA A 14 6.64 12.31 -35.09
N LEU A 15 5.85 11.40 -35.68
CA LEU A 15 5.09 10.39 -34.94
C LEU A 15 5.95 9.21 -34.45
N THR A 16 7.10 8.95 -35.09
CA THR A 16 8.02 7.87 -34.66
C THR A 16 8.99 8.29 -33.56
N THR A 17 9.13 9.59 -33.29
CA THR A 17 10.10 10.12 -32.31
C THR A 17 9.55 10.23 -30.88
N VAL A 18 8.33 9.76 -30.60
CA VAL A 18 7.74 9.82 -29.25
C VAL A 18 7.45 8.42 -28.73
N CYS A 19 8.50 7.61 -28.66
CA CYS A 19 8.57 6.50 -27.71
C CYS A 19 10.05 6.28 -27.40
N GLN A 20 10.63 7.11 -26.53
CA GLN A 20 11.75 6.62 -25.74
C GLN A 20 11.16 5.55 -24.81
N SER A 21 11.01 4.33 -25.34
CA SER A 21 10.88 3.17 -24.48
C SER A 21 12.18 3.09 -23.71
N THR A 22 12.15 3.44 -22.43
CA THR A 22 13.20 3.02 -21.50
C THR A 22 13.37 1.52 -21.69
N ILE A 23 14.58 1.10 -22.07
CA ILE A 23 14.90 -0.32 -22.18
C ILE A 23 14.91 -0.85 -20.75
N PHE A 24 13.80 -1.42 -20.31
CA PHE A 24 13.76 -2.17 -19.07
C PHE A 24 14.53 -3.46 -19.30
N TYR A 25 15.76 -3.51 -18.78
CA TYR A 25 16.50 -4.76 -18.72
C TYR A 25 15.75 -5.71 -17.79
N PRO A 26 15.55 -6.98 -18.19
CA PRO A 26 14.91 -7.95 -17.32
C PRO A 26 15.72 -8.11 -16.03
N VAL A 27 15.03 -8.49 -14.95
CA VAL A 27 15.65 -8.81 -13.66
C VAL A 27 16.69 -9.92 -13.88
N SER A 28 17.96 -9.55 -13.81
CA SER A 28 19.11 -10.45 -13.94
C SER A 28 19.38 -11.25 -12.66
N GLU A 29 20.18 -12.31 -12.78
CA GLU A 29 20.69 -13.08 -11.63
C GLU A 29 21.50 -12.22 -10.66
N SER A 30 22.20 -11.19 -11.13
CA SER A 30 22.93 -10.28 -10.24
C SER A 30 21.99 -9.51 -9.31
N HIS A 31 20.81 -9.10 -9.79
CA HIS A 31 19.80 -8.47 -8.93
C HIS A 31 19.22 -9.46 -7.91
N ARG A 32 18.98 -10.72 -8.34
CA ARG A 32 18.48 -11.77 -7.44
C ARG A 32 19.47 -12.11 -6.34
N SER A 33 20.74 -12.30 -6.71
CA SER A 33 21.83 -12.55 -5.77
C SER A 33 22.04 -11.38 -4.81
N ALA A 34 22.02 -10.14 -5.28
CA ALA A 34 22.15 -8.97 -4.42
C ALA A 34 20.98 -8.85 -3.43
N ALA A 35 19.76 -9.14 -3.86
CA ALA A 35 18.61 -9.19 -2.96
C ALA A 35 18.77 -10.30 -1.92
N LEU A 36 19.18 -11.51 -2.33
CA LEU A 36 19.44 -12.61 -1.40
C LEU A 36 20.53 -12.25 -0.38
N GLU A 37 21.59 -11.55 -0.78
CA GLU A 37 22.64 -11.10 0.13
C GLU A 37 22.14 -10.02 1.09
N LEU A 38 21.42 -9.02 0.57
CA LEU A 38 20.84 -7.94 1.39
C LEU A 38 19.83 -8.47 2.42
N PHE A 39 19.11 -9.51 2.05
CA PHE A 39 18.07 -10.12 2.85
C PHE A 39 18.50 -11.45 3.51
N ALA A 40 19.77 -11.84 3.38
CA ALA A 40 20.36 -12.97 4.09
C ALA A 40 20.64 -12.52 5.52
N SER A 41 19.79 -12.91 6.45
CA SER A 41 20.08 -12.70 7.85
C SER A 41 21.06 -13.77 8.36
N SER A 42 22.17 -13.33 8.95
CA SER A 42 23.08 -14.19 9.71
C SER A 42 22.47 -14.72 11.01
N ASP A 43 21.35 -14.12 11.48
CA ASP A 43 20.86 -14.27 12.87
C ASP A 43 19.39 -14.72 12.98
N GLY A 44 18.77 -15.25 11.91
CA GLY A 44 17.36 -15.67 11.88
C GLY A 44 16.45 -14.72 11.10
N PRO A 45 15.11 -14.89 11.06
CA PRO A 45 14.27 -14.07 10.19
C PRO A 45 14.38 -12.58 10.60
N PHE A 46 14.26 -11.70 9.62
CA PHE A 46 14.51 -10.24 9.69
C PHE A 46 14.10 -9.57 11.02
N VAL A 47 14.78 -8.46 11.36
CA VAL A 47 14.65 -7.68 12.61
C VAL A 47 13.23 -7.57 13.17
N ASN A 48 12.21 -7.46 12.30
CA ASN A 48 10.80 -7.55 12.66
C ASN A 48 9.95 -8.07 11.49
N LEU A 49 8.65 -8.29 11.74
CA LEU A 49 7.70 -8.82 10.76
C LEU A 49 7.40 -7.85 9.60
N GLU A 50 7.55 -6.54 9.80
CA GLU A 50 7.41 -5.55 8.73
C GLU A 50 8.52 -5.72 7.70
N SER A 51 9.79 -5.68 8.14
CA SER A 51 10.95 -5.91 7.27
C SER A 51 10.90 -7.30 6.65
N THR A 52 10.43 -8.30 7.39
CA THR A 52 10.22 -9.66 6.85
C THR A 52 9.22 -9.66 5.70
N TYR A 53 8.09 -9.01 5.86
CA TYR A 53 7.08 -8.92 4.81
C TYR A 53 7.63 -8.19 3.57
N GLU A 54 8.31 -7.06 3.74
CA GLU A 54 8.85 -6.29 2.62
C GLU A 54 9.94 -7.06 1.86
N ALA A 55 10.78 -7.83 2.57
CA ALA A 55 11.74 -8.74 1.95
C ALA A 55 11.05 -9.86 1.15
N LEU A 56 10.04 -10.51 1.73
CA LEU A 56 9.26 -11.55 1.05
C LEU A 56 8.55 -11.02 -0.21
N ARG A 57 8.03 -9.79 -0.16
CA ARG A 57 7.41 -9.15 -1.31
C ARG A 57 8.45 -8.80 -2.38
N THR A 58 9.64 -8.39 -1.98
CA THR A 58 10.76 -8.14 -2.90
C THR A 58 11.18 -9.43 -3.61
N PHE A 59 11.26 -10.55 -2.89
CA PHE A 59 11.54 -11.86 -3.49
C PHE A 59 10.49 -12.25 -4.54
N GLU A 60 9.21 -12.04 -4.25
CA GLU A 60 8.13 -12.31 -5.20
C GLU A 60 8.22 -11.46 -6.47
N VAL A 61 8.54 -10.16 -6.34
CA VAL A 61 8.74 -9.25 -7.48
C VAL A 61 9.95 -9.65 -8.33
N LEU A 62 11.03 -10.10 -7.70
CA LEU A 62 12.27 -10.51 -8.39
C LEU A 62 12.22 -11.95 -8.92
N GLY A 63 11.17 -12.71 -8.59
CA GLY A 63 11.04 -14.13 -8.94
C GLY A 63 12.03 -15.02 -8.21
N ILE A 64 12.38 -14.67 -6.97
CA ILE A 64 13.27 -15.46 -6.11
C ILE A 64 12.42 -16.50 -5.36
N GLU A 65 12.79 -17.78 -5.48
CA GLU A 65 12.13 -18.84 -4.74
C GLU A 65 12.45 -18.74 -3.24
N LYS A 66 11.41 -18.88 -2.42
CA LYS A 66 11.52 -18.85 -0.96
C LYS A 66 12.02 -20.21 -0.48
N SER A 67 13.21 -20.27 0.10
CA SER A 67 13.77 -21.53 0.62
C SER A 67 12.90 -22.12 1.74
N ALA A 68 13.00 -23.44 1.94
CA ALA A 68 12.27 -24.13 2.99
C ALA A 68 12.60 -23.56 4.38
N ASP A 69 13.86 -23.20 4.61
CA ASP A 69 14.34 -22.62 5.88
C ASP A 69 13.72 -21.25 6.16
N ILE A 70 13.67 -20.37 5.14
CA ILE A 70 13.00 -19.07 5.25
C ILE A 70 11.51 -19.28 5.58
N ARG A 71 10.85 -20.20 4.87
CA ARG A 71 9.42 -20.48 5.09
C ARG A 71 9.18 -20.99 6.51
N PHE A 72 9.97 -21.95 6.98
CA PHE A 72 9.85 -22.52 8.33
C PHE A 72 10.05 -21.45 9.41
N SER A 73 11.11 -20.65 9.26
CA SER A 73 11.48 -19.63 10.23
C SER A 73 10.42 -18.52 10.32
N VAL A 74 9.98 -17.97 9.18
CA VAL A 74 8.95 -16.92 9.17
C VAL A 74 7.60 -17.46 9.62
N CYS A 75 7.20 -18.67 9.23
CA CYS A 75 5.94 -19.25 9.69
C CYS A 75 5.93 -19.49 11.21
N THR A 76 7.08 -19.82 11.80
CA THR A 76 7.22 -19.89 13.27
C THR A 76 6.96 -18.52 13.89
N SER A 77 7.62 -17.47 13.41
CA SER A 77 7.40 -16.09 13.91
C SER A 77 5.95 -15.62 13.73
N VAL A 78 5.32 -15.91 12.58
CA VAL A 78 3.91 -15.60 12.33
C VAL A 78 3.03 -16.30 13.37
N LEU A 79 3.22 -17.59 13.60
CA LEU A 79 2.42 -18.35 14.56
C LEU A 79 2.59 -17.83 16.00
N ASP A 80 3.82 -17.51 16.40
CA ASP A 80 4.11 -16.96 17.73
C ASP A 80 3.45 -15.58 17.91
N THR A 81 3.52 -14.71 16.90
CA THR A 81 2.86 -13.40 16.93
C THR A 81 1.34 -13.53 16.98
N LEU A 82 0.73 -14.38 16.14
CA LEU A 82 -0.72 -14.51 16.07
C LEU A 82 -1.33 -15.14 17.33
N LYS A 83 -0.56 -15.99 18.03
CA LYS A 83 -0.98 -16.60 19.31
C LYS A 83 -0.71 -15.72 20.53
N SER A 84 0.11 -14.68 20.37
CA SER A 84 0.48 -13.82 21.49
C SER A 84 -0.68 -12.93 21.94
N GLU A 85 -0.93 -12.91 23.24
CA GLU A 85 -1.97 -12.06 23.83
C GLU A 85 -1.55 -10.58 23.87
N THR A 86 -0.26 -10.30 24.03
CA THR A 86 0.29 -8.95 24.32
C THR A 86 0.90 -8.24 23.10
N VAL A 87 0.65 -8.74 21.89
CA VAL A 87 1.26 -8.17 20.68
C VAL A 87 0.52 -6.92 20.20
N ASN A 88 1.26 -5.97 19.64
CA ASN A 88 0.68 -4.74 19.11
C ASN A 88 0.00 -4.98 17.74
N LEU A 89 -0.84 -4.02 17.35
CA LEU A 89 -1.67 -4.11 16.13
C LEU A 89 -0.84 -4.17 14.84
N LYS A 90 0.26 -3.42 14.79
CA LYS A 90 1.17 -3.35 13.64
C LYS A 90 1.78 -4.73 13.37
N ASP A 91 2.29 -5.39 14.41
CA ASP A 91 2.91 -6.71 14.29
C ASP A 91 1.89 -7.77 13.87
N LEU A 92 0.65 -7.72 14.39
CA LEU A 92 -0.44 -8.58 13.92
C LEU A 92 -0.74 -8.38 12.44
N PHE A 93 -0.82 -7.12 12.00
CA PHE A 93 -1.06 -6.77 10.61
C PHE A 93 0.06 -7.33 9.70
N HIS A 94 1.33 -7.12 10.06
CA HIS A 94 2.45 -7.64 9.27
C HIS A 94 2.57 -9.17 9.33
N ALA A 95 2.22 -9.82 10.44
CA ALA A 95 2.12 -11.27 10.53
C ALA A 95 1.09 -11.82 9.52
N LEU A 96 -0.09 -11.20 9.43
CA LEU A 96 -1.10 -11.59 8.44
C LEU A 96 -0.61 -11.35 7.02
N ARG A 97 0.05 -10.22 6.73
CA ARG A 97 0.61 -9.97 5.38
C ARG A 97 1.66 -11.00 4.99
N ALA A 98 2.57 -11.35 5.91
CA ALA A 98 3.57 -12.40 5.68
C ALA A 98 2.92 -13.76 5.46
N ASN A 99 1.89 -14.09 6.25
CA ASN A 99 1.09 -15.30 6.06
C ASN A 99 0.41 -15.34 4.68
N GLY A 100 -0.06 -14.20 4.18
CA GLY A 100 -0.65 -14.10 2.84
C GLY A 100 0.29 -14.56 1.73
N LEU A 101 1.61 -14.40 1.92
CA LEU A 101 2.66 -14.79 0.96
C LEU A 101 3.21 -16.20 1.17
N LEU A 102 3.18 -16.72 2.40
CA LEU A 102 3.78 -18.00 2.77
C LEU A 102 2.77 -19.13 3.00
N LYS A 103 1.48 -18.77 3.18
CA LYS A 103 0.38 -19.68 3.48
C LYS A 103 0.74 -20.63 4.63
N CYS A 104 1.14 -20.07 5.76
CA CYS A 104 1.45 -20.84 6.96
C CYS A 104 0.18 -21.51 7.49
N GLU A 105 0.32 -22.70 8.08
CA GLU A 105 -0.80 -23.45 8.65
C GLU A 105 -1.25 -22.81 9.96
N ILE A 106 -2.37 -22.09 9.95
CA ILE A 106 -2.93 -21.41 11.11
C ILE A 106 -4.27 -22.07 11.46
N ASN A 107 -4.48 -22.35 12.75
CA ASN A 107 -5.77 -22.83 13.25
C ASN A 107 -6.82 -21.72 13.10
N TYR A 108 -7.95 -22.04 12.48
CA TYR A 108 -9.09 -21.15 12.28
C TYR A 108 -9.54 -20.43 13.56
N GLU A 109 -9.50 -21.12 14.71
CA GLU A 109 -9.91 -20.55 16.02
C GLU A 109 -9.11 -19.31 16.42
N VAL A 110 -7.87 -19.20 15.94
CA VAL A 110 -7.00 -18.04 16.20
C VAL A 110 -7.53 -16.78 15.53
N TYR A 111 -8.21 -16.90 14.38
CA TYR A 111 -8.70 -15.76 13.61
C TYR A 111 -9.80 -14.98 14.31
N GLY A 112 -10.67 -15.64 15.09
CA GLY A 112 -11.75 -14.95 15.82
C GLY A 112 -11.22 -14.00 16.90
N GLY A 113 -10.19 -14.43 17.63
CA GLY A 113 -9.52 -13.57 18.62
C GLY A 113 -8.80 -12.39 17.98
N ILE A 114 -8.15 -12.61 16.84
CA ILE A 114 -7.48 -11.54 16.08
C ILE A 114 -8.49 -10.55 15.50
N GLN A 115 -9.61 -11.03 14.96
CA GLN A 115 -10.69 -10.17 14.44
C GLN A 115 -11.15 -9.19 15.52
N SER A 116 -11.43 -9.70 16.72
CA SER A 116 -11.88 -8.88 17.85
C SER A 116 -10.86 -7.77 18.19
N LYS A 117 -9.56 -8.08 18.18
CA LYS A 117 -8.49 -7.09 18.42
C LYS A 117 -8.46 -5.97 17.37
N PHE A 118 -8.66 -6.31 16.09
CA PHE A 118 -8.73 -5.30 15.03
C PHE A 118 -10.01 -4.45 15.11
N GLU A 119 -11.16 -5.06 15.41
CA GLU A 119 -12.42 -4.35 15.61
C GLU A 119 -12.37 -3.38 16.80
N ASP A 120 -11.84 -3.83 17.94
CA ASP A 120 -11.63 -2.99 19.13
C ASP A 120 -10.70 -1.81 18.83
N SER A 121 -9.60 -2.07 18.12
CA SER A 121 -8.67 -1.02 17.71
C SER A 121 -9.32 -0.01 16.77
N LEU A 122 -10.08 -0.49 15.78
CA LEU A 122 -10.82 0.36 14.84
C LEU A 122 -11.82 1.28 15.55
N ASN A 123 -12.51 0.77 16.57
CA ASN A 123 -13.49 1.55 17.35
C ASN A 123 -12.84 2.69 18.14
N SER A 124 -11.57 2.53 18.53
CA SER A 124 -10.79 3.54 19.28
C SER A 124 -9.83 4.37 18.41
N ALA A 125 -9.75 4.08 17.11
CA ALA A 125 -8.77 4.65 16.21
C ALA A 125 -8.93 6.18 16.06
N SER A 126 -7.80 6.88 16.12
CA SER A 126 -7.75 8.34 15.94
C SER A 126 -6.56 8.79 15.10
N ALA A 127 -5.54 7.95 14.94
CA ALA A 127 -4.45 8.15 14.00
C ALA A 127 -4.67 7.35 12.71
N LEU A 128 -4.08 7.82 11.62
CA LEU A 128 -4.17 7.17 10.32
C LEU A 128 -3.62 5.74 10.35
N LEU A 129 -2.52 5.51 11.07
CA LEU A 129 -1.91 4.19 11.16
C LEU A 129 -2.79 3.19 11.94
N ASP A 130 -3.55 3.66 12.93
CA ASP A 130 -4.51 2.81 13.65
C ASP A 130 -5.59 2.31 12.68
N PHE A 131 -6.15 3.22 11.88
CA PHE A 131 -7.10 2.88 10.82
C PHE A 131 -6.48 1.91 9.82
N TYR A 132 -5.30 2.22 9.32
CA TYR A 132 -4.63 1.42 8.30
C TYR A 132 -4.37 -0.01 8.76
N TYR A 133 -3.78 -0.20 9.94
CA TYR A 133 -3.51 -1.54 10.48
C TYR A 133 -4.78 -2.29 10.84
N ALA A 134 -5.78 -1.62 11.43
CA ALA A 134 -7.04 -2.26 11.80
C ALA A 134 -7.84 -2.72 10.58
N ILE A 135 -8.10 -1.82 9.64
CA ILE A 135 -8.87 -2.11 8.43
C ILE A 135 -8.11 -3.09 7.54
N GLY A 136 -6.81 -2.87 7.34
CA GLY A 136 -5.97 -3.77 6.54
C GLY A 136 -5.92 -5.18 7.14
N GLY A 137 -5.86 -5.30 8.47
CA GLY A 137 -5.93 -6.58 9.17
C GLY A 137 -7.26 -7.31 8.93
N LEU A 138 -8.38 -6.59 9.01
CA LEU A 138 -9.71 -7.14 8.73
C LEU A 138 -9.86 -7.59 7.27
N VAL A 139 -9.35 -6.82 6.31
CA VAL A 139 -9.32 -7.24 4.89
C VAL A 139 -8.55 -8.53 4.73
N LEU A 140 -7.35 -8.63 5.32
CA LEU A 140 -6.54 -9.85 5.25
C LEU A 140 -7.21 -11.06 5.91
N LEU A 141 -7.93 -10.87 7.01
CA LEU A 141 -8.69 -11.95 7.66
C LEU A 141 -9.81 -12.46 6.75
N LYS A 142 -10.55 -11.57 6.10
CA LYS A 142 -11.59 -11.93 5.12
C LYS A 142 -11.02 -12.73 3.96
N ASP A 143 -9.84 -12.34 3.46
CA ASP A 143 -9.17 -13.01 2.35
C ASP A 143 -8.60 -14.39 2.75
N HIS A 144 -8.06 -14.51 3.97
CA HIS A 144 -7.50 -15.78 4.45
C HIS A 144 -8.56 -16.77 4.95
N SER A 145 -9.70 -16.26 5.41
CA SER A 145 -10.75 -17.06 6.03
C SER A 145 -12.14 -16.58 5.58
N PRO A 146 -12.60 -16.98 4.39
CA PRO A 146 -13.87 -16.52 3.83
C PRO A 146 -15.11 -16.90 4.67
N GLU A 147 -14.98 -17.90 5.55
CA GLU A 147 -16.03 -18.33 6.47
C GLU A 147 -16.22 -17.33 7.63
N LEU A 148 -15.19 -16.52 7.91
CA LEU A 148 -15.22 -15.50 8.94
C LEU A 148 -16.05 -14.31 8.47
N LYS A 149 -17.07 -13.95 9.25
CA LYS A 149 -17.92 -12.79 8.95
C LYS A 149 -17.19 -11.51 9.36
N VAL A 150 -16.43 -10.95 8.42
CA VAL A 150 -15.70 -9.69 8.62
C VAL A 150 -16.37 -8.56 7.85
N ASN A 151 -17.07 -7.70 8.59
CA ASN A 151 -17.86 -6.59 8.05
C ASN A 151 -17.64 -5.34 8.90
N ILE A 152 -17.69 -4.16 8.28
CA ILE A 152 -17.70 -2.88 8.98
C ILE A 152 -19.13 -2.30 8.97
N GLY A 153 -19.65 -1.97 10.16
CA GLY A 153 -21.00 -1.40 10.33
C GLY A 153 -21.05 0.09 9.98
N ASP A 154 -20.34 0.93 10.72
CA ASP A 154 -20.34 2.40 10.56
C ASP A 154 -19.32 2.88 9.51
N ALA A 155 -19.33 2.27 8.33
CA ALA A 155 -18.32 2.51 7.29
C ALA A 155 -18.22 4.00 6.88
N ASP A 156 -19.38 4.64 6.75
CA ASP A 156 -19.53 6.07 6.46
C ASP A 156 -18.87 6.98 7.51
N LYS A 157 -18.97 6.61 8.80
CA LYS A 157 -18.33 7.34 9.90
C LYS A 157 -16.81 7.17 9.86
N ILE A 158 -16.33 5.96 9.58
CA ILE A 158 -14.90 5.67 9.50
C ILE A 158 -14.27 6.41 8.32
N VAL A 159 -14.90 6.41 7.14
CA VAL A 159 -14.44 7.20 5.99
C VAL A 159 -14.37 8.69 6.35
N ARG A 160 -15.37 9.24 7.05
CA ARG A 160 -15.31 10.63 7.54
C ARG A 160 -14.13 10.87 8.50
N SER A 161 -13.86 9.95 9.42
CA SER A 161 -12.73 10.07 10.35
C SER A 161 -11.37 10.06 9.63
N ILE A 162 -11.18 9.17 8.65
CA ILE A 162 -9.95 9.15 7.83
C ILE A 162 -9.87 10.41 6.96
N LYS A 163 -10.98 10.83 6.36
CA LYS A 163 -11.07 12.05 5.54
C LYS A 163 -10.74 13.32 6.31
N ALA A 164 -11.06 13.37 7.61
CA ALA A 164 -10.75 14.52 8.47
C ALA A 164 -9.24 14.77 8.63
N LEU A 165 -8.40 13.80 8.28
CA LEU A 165 -6.93 13.93 8.26
C LEU A 165 -6.39 14.50 6.93
N SER A 166 -7.22 14.62 5.89
CA SER A 166 -6.81 15.21 4.61
C SER A 166 -6.67 16.73 4.72
N GLN A 167 -5.73 17.25 3.95
CA GLN A 167 -5.44 18.66 3.79
C GLN A 167 -6.00 19.18 2.46
N SER A 168 -6.02 20.50 2.33
CA SER A 168 -6.61 21.19 1.17
C SER A 168 -5.89 20.90 -0.14
N ASP A 169 -4.61 20.51 -0.09
CA ASP A 169 -3.74 20.14 -1.21
C ASP A 169 -3.82 18.64 -1.56
N GLY A 170 -4.76 17.92 -0.95
CA GLY A 170 -4.92 16.48 -1.16
C GLY A 170 -3.94 15.63 -0.38
N ARG A 171 -3.00 16.16 0.43
CA ARG A 171 -2.14 15.33 1.28
C ARG A 171 -2.83 14.94 2.59
N TRP A 172 -2.41 13.84 3.20
CA TRP A 172 -2.94 13.39 4.50
C TRP A 172 -1.93 13.54 5.63
N GLN A 173 -2.43 13.82 6.82
CA GLN A 173 -1.65 13.77 8.07
C GLN A 173 -1.75 12.38 8.71
N LEU A 174 -0.70 11.97 9.41
CA LEU A 174 -0.74 10.74 10.22
C LEU A 174 -1.64 10.90 11.46
N THR A 175 -1.71 12.10 12.03
CA THR A 175 -2.51 12.42 13.22
C THR A 175 -2.95 13.88 13.15
N SER A 176 -4.12 14.22 13.70
CA SER A 176 -4.61 15.61 13.76
C SER A 176 -3.70 16.56 14.55
N ASN A 177 -2.88 16.04 15.47
CA ASN A 177 -2.00 16.83 16.34
C ASN A 177 -0.62 17.09 15.71
N LYS A 178 -0.31 16.49 14.55
CA LYS A 178 0.95 16.71 13.82
C LYS A 178 0.61 17.28 12.45
N PRO A 179 0.93 18.57 12.20
CA PRO A 179 0.44 19.26 11.01
C PRO A 179 1.09 18.77 9.70
N GLU A 180 2.16 17.98 9.79
CA GLU A 180 2.89 17.48 8.63
C GLU A 180 2.05 16.44 7.87
N SER A 181 1.57 16.85 6.71
CA SER A 181 0.93 15.99 5.73
C SER A 181 1.93 15.50 4.70
N SER A 182 1.79 14.26 4.27
CA SER A 182 2.74 13.62 3.35
C SER A 182 2.05 12.88 2.20
N PHE A 183 2.76 12.68 1.10
CA PHE A 183 2.33 11.81 0.01
C PHE A 183 2.22 10.35 0.47
N ASP A 184 3.17 9.89 1.28
CA ASP A 184 3.13 8.56 1.86
C ASP A 184 1.87 8.32 2.70
N ALA A 185 1.54 9.25 3.60
CA ALA A 185 0.30 9.17 4.38
C ALA A 185 -0.94 9.18 3.50
N SER A 186 -0.90 9.88 2.36
CA SER A 186 -2.01 9.88 1.40
C SER A 186 -2.22 8.50 0.77
N GLY A 187 -1.14 7.82 0.38
CA GLY A 187 -1.19 6.43 -0.06
C GLY A 187 -1.76 5.48 0.98
N ILE A 188 -1.37 5.64 2.24
CA ILE A 188 -1.89 4.87 3.38
C ILE A 188 -3.39 5.13 3.59
N ALA A 189 -3.83 6.39 3.56
CA ALA A 189 -5.23 6.77 3.72
C ALA A 189 -6.12 6.20 2.63
N LEU A 190 -5.67 6.25 1.36
CA LEU A 190 -6.42 5.69 0.25
C LEU A 190 -6.57 4.16 0.37
N GLN A 191 -5.53 3.45 0.80
CA GLN A 191 -5.63 2.01 1.09
C GLN A 191 -6.61 1.72 2.22
N ALA A 192 -6.56 2.50 3.31
CA ALA A 192 -7.48 2.33 4.44
C ALA A 192 -8.93 2.57 4.01
N ILE A 193 -9.21 3.66 3.29
CA ILE A 193 -10.54 3.94 2.75
C ILE A 193 -11.01 2.82 1.83
N ALA A 194 -10.15 2.33 0.94
CA ALA A 194 -10.49 1.23 0.05
C ALA A 194 -10.89 -0.03 0.80
N GLY A 195 -10.17 -0.35 1.89
CA GLY A 195 -10.52 -1.45 2.78
C GLY A 195 -11.86 -1.24 3.50
N VAL A 196 -12.20 -0.01 3.88
CA VAL A 196 -13.54 0.28 4.44
C VAL A 196 -14.63 0.00 3.41
N VAL A 197 -14.45 0.45 2.16
CA VAL A 197 -15.42 0.19 1.09
C VAL A 197 -15.59 -1.32 0.86
N SER A 198 -14.49 -2.10 0.83
CA SER A 198 -14.54 -3.55 0.57
C SER A 198 -15.13 -4.39 1.71
N LEU A 199 -15.11 -3.86 2.93
CA LEU A 199 -15.69 -4.50 4.13
C LEU A 199 -17.08 -3.96 4.48
N SER A 200 -17.54 -2.90 3.84
CA SER A 200 -18.84 -2.31 4.11
C SER A 200 -19.96 -3.25 3.64
N THR A 201 -21.04 -3.32 4.43
CA THR A 201 -22.27 -4.05 4.06
C THR A 201 -23.26 -3.17 3.29
N SER A 202 -23.09 -1.84 3.38
CA SER A 202 -23.89 -0.86 2.67
C SER A 202 -23.03 -0.03 1.72
N GLU A 203 -23.65 0.55 0.71
CA GLU A 203 -22.98 1.53 -0.15
C GLU A 203 -22.50 2.73 0.67
N ILE A 204 -21.26 3.16 0.43
CA ILE A 204 -20.69 4.37 1.05
C ILE A 204 -21.33 5.59 0.39
N ASN A 205 -21.62 6.61 1.19
CA ASN A 205 -22.19 7.85 0.68
C ASN A 205 -21.37 8.42 -0.50
N HIS A 206 -22.02 8.57 -1.66
CA HIS A 206 -21.38 9.08 -2.88
C HIS A 206 -20.66 10.42 -2.68
N SER A 207 -21.15 11.31 -1.82
CA SER A 207 -20.47 12.60 -1.57
C SER A 207 -19.14 12.41 -0.85
N LEU A 208 -18.99 11.36 -0.02
CA LEU A 208 -17.72 11.02 0.62
C LEU A 208 -16.73 10.47 -0.41
N ILE A 209 -17.20 9.56 -1.28
CA ILE A 209 -16.38 9.02 -2.38
C ILE A 209 -15.93 10.14 -3.32
N ALA A 210 -16.83 11.05 -3.69
CA ALA A 210 -16.50 12.22 -4.51
C ALA A 210 -15.47 13.16 -3.86
N ALA A 211 -15.55 13.33 -2.53
CA ALA A 211 -14.56 14.11 -1.79
C ALA A 211 -13.17 13.45 -1.81
N VAL A 212 -13.09 12.12 -1.67
CA VAL A 212 -11.82 11.38 -1.79
C VAL A 212 -11.26 11.48 -3.21
N LYS A 213 -12.10 11.35 -4.24
CA LYS A 213 -11.69 11.55 -5.65
C LYS A 213 -11.11 12.95 -5.88
N THR A 214 -11.75 13.98 -5.29
CA THR A 214 -11.26 15.37 -5.38
C THR A 214 -9.87 15.53 -4.77
N ASP A 215 -9.62 14.88 -3.63
CA ASP A 215 -8.29 14.91 -3.01
C ASP A 215 -7.24 14.15 -3.83
N ILE A 216 -7.61 13.02 -4.46
CA ILE A 216 -6.72 12.30 -5.40
C ILE A 216 -6.32 13.21 -6.56
N LEU A 217 -7.25 13.97 -7.13
CA LEU A 217 -6.92 14.93 -8.20
C LEU A 217 -5.92 15.98 -7.72
N LYS A 218 -6.12 16.53 -6.51
CA LYS A 218 -5.21 17.51 -5.90
C LYS A 218 -3.82 16.94 -5.59
N LEU A 219 -3.72 15.65 -5.25
CA LEU A 219 -2.41 15.00 -5.08
C LEU A 219 -1.56 15.14 -6.34
N PHE A 220 -2.15 15.00 -7.52
CA PHE A 220 -1.44 15.14 -8.79
C PHE A 220 -0.94 16.56 -9.06
N ASP A 221 -1.50 17.59 -8.41
CA ASP A 221 -0.95 18.96 -8.49
C ASP A 221 0.44 19.04 -7.81
N GLY A 222 0.76 18.10 -6.93
CA GLY A 222 2.02 18.01 -6.21
C GLY A 222 3.07 17.09 -6.84
N ILE A 223 2.81 16.51 -8.02
CA ILE A 223 3.77 15.65 -8.71
C ILE A 223 4.91 16.47 -9.31
N GLU A 224 6.15 16.05 -9.09
CA GLU A 224 7.34 16.68 -9.65
C GLU A 224 7.79 15.94 -10.91
N LYS A 225 8.27 16.70 -11.90
CA LYS A 225 8.79 16.18 -13.17
C LYS A 225 10.30 16.40 -13.23
N TYR A 226 11.04 15.34 -13.49
CA TYR A 226 12.49 15.38 -13.63
C TYR A 226 12.93 15.51 -15.10
N ASP A 227 14.18 15.91 -15.31
CA ASP A 227 14.77 16.11 -16.63
C ASP A 227 14.82 14.83 -17.48
N ASP A 228 14.85 13.67 -16.83
CA ASP A 228 14.78 12.35 -17.49
C ASP A 228 13.36 11.95 -17.91
N GLY A 229 12.37 12.82 -17.68
CA GLY A 229 10.96 12.60 -17.98
C GLY A 229 10.20 11.78 -16.93
N ALA A 230 10.85 11.35 -15.84
CA ALA A 230 10.19 10.69 -14.73
C ALA A 230 9.29 11.67 -13.97
N TYR A 231 8.22 11.13 -13.39
CA TYR A 231 7.34 11.84 -12.48
C TYR A 231 7.40 11.17 -11.11
N SER A 232 7.53 11.95 -10.05
CA SER A 232 7.53 11.42 -8.69
C SER A 232 6.78 12.33 -7.71
N PHE A 233 6.24 11.73 -6.67
CA PHE A 233 5.73 12.45 -5.52
C PHE A 233 6.88 12.70 -4.55
N GLU A 234 7.30 13.95 -4.42
CA GLU A 234 8.48 14.31 -3.63
C GLU A 234 8.14 14.82 -2.22
N GLU A 235 8.80 14.19 -1.26
CA GLU A 235 9.01 14.65 0.11
C GLU A 235 9.53 16.09 0.20
N LYS A 236 8.69 17.12 0.39
CA LYS A 236 9.22 18.44 0.78
C LYS A 236 9.84 18.34 2.19
N LEU A 237 11.14 18.08 2.23
CA LEU A 237 11.93 17.90 3.45
C LEU A 237 11.87 19.18 4.30
N VAL A 238 11.07 19.16 5.38
CA VAL A 238 11.13 20.21 6.41
C VAL A 238 12.09 19.81 7.54
N ASP A 239 12.37 18.51 7.72
CA ASP A 239 13.42 18.06 8.62
C ASP A 239 13.97 16.67 8.24
N ALA A 240 15.27 16.45 8.47
CA ALA A 240 16.05 15.31 7.96
C ALA A 240 15.70 13.93 8.57
N SER A 241 14.61 13.81 9.32
CA SER A 241 14.33 12.64 10.17
C SER A 241 12.87 12.19 10.17
N GLY A 242 12.26 11.98 9.00
CA GLY A 242 10.93 11.34 9.01
C GLY A 242 10.22 11.11 7.68
N HIS A 243 10.69 11.67 6.57
CA HIS A 243 9.97 11.59 5.29
C HIS A 243 10.51 10.47 4.40
N GLN A 244 9.60 9.75 3.76
CA GLN A 244 9.92 8.73 2.76
C GLN A 244 10.61 9.37 1.55
N GLY A 245 11.57 8.66 0.96
CA GLY A 245 12.19 9.11 -0.30
C GLY A 245 11.16 9.16 -1.45
N PRO A 246 11.44 9.90 -2.54
CA PRO A 246 10.47 10.11 -3.62
C PRO A 246 9.91 8.81 -4.21
N LEU A 247 10.72 7.75 -4.29
CA LEU A 247 10.28 6.43 -4.75
C LEU A 247 9.27 5.78 -3.79
N ALA A 248 9.54 5.82 -2.48
CA ALA A 248 8.68 5.21 -1.47
C ALA A 248 7.35 5.95 -1.35
N ALA A 249 7.39 7.30 -1.34
CA ALA A 249 6.19 8.13 -1.40
C ALA A 249 5.36 7.83 -2.66
N SER A 250 6.01 7.80 -3.83
CA SER A 250 5.33 7.49 -5.10
C SER A 250 4.70 6.11 -5.11
N ALA A 251 5.42 5.08 -4.64
CA ALA A 251 4.90 3.72 -4.55
C ALA A 251 3.71 3.62 -3.58
N SER A 252 3.75 4.36 -2.47
CA SER A 252 2.64 4.45 -1.52
C SER A 252 1.39 5.04 -2.15
N VAL A 253 1.51 6.20 -2.83
CA VAL A 253 0.40 6.86 -3.53
C VAL A 253 -0.19 5.96 -4.62
N VAL A 254 0.66 5.39 -5.49
CA VAL A 254 0.21 4.50 -6.59
C VAL A 254 -0.55 3.29 -6.03
N ARG A 255 -0.04 2.67 -4.97
CA ARG A 255 -0.70 1.54 -4.31
C ARG A 255 -2.05 1.96 -3.71
N GLY A 256 -2.13 3.12 -3.08
CA GLY A 256 -3.38 3.67 -2.55
C GLY A 256 -4.43 3.97 -3.60
N ILE A 257 -4.05 4.66 -4.69
CA ILE A 257 -4.95 4.95 -5.81
C ILE A 257 -5.43 3.64 -6.45
N THR A 258 -4.54 2.67 -6.65
CA THR A 258 -4.88 1.37 -7.23
C THR A 258 -5.88 0.62 -6.37
N ALA A 259 -5.67 0.59 -5.05
CA ALA A 259 -6.59 -0.05 -4.12
C ALA A 259 -7.97 0.64 -4.14
N PHE A 260 -8.00 1.98 -4.14
CA PHE A 260 -9.24 2.75 -4.17
C PHE A 260 -10.00 2.58 -5.50
N ALA A 261 -9.30 2.60 -6.63
CA ALA A 261 -9.88 2.38 -7.95
C ALA A 261 -10.52 0.99 -8.09
N ALA A 262 -9.95 -0.03 -7.44
CA ALA A 262 -10.50 -1.39 -7.46
C ALA A 262 -11.87 -1.51 -6.77
N VAL A 263 -12.18 -0.62 -5.84
CA VAL A 263 -13.46 -0.61 -5.09
C VAL A 263 -14.39 0.55 -5.48
N SER A 264 -13.92 1.45 -6.34
CA SER A 264 -14.67 2.60 -6.85
C SER A 264 -14.52 2.67 -8.37
N PRO A 265 -15.22 1.79 -9.13
CA PRO A 265 -15.01 1.63 -10.58
C PRO A 265 -15.51 2.82 -11.41
N GLU A 266 -16.25 3.75 -10.80
CA GLU A 266 -16.62 5.00 -11.44
C GLU A 266 -15.38 5.85 -11.73
N THR A 267 -15.29 6.39 -12.94
CA THR A 267 -14.15 7.21 -13.39
C THR A 267 -13.85 8.39 -12.47
N LEU A 268 -12.57 8.73 -12.35
CA LEU A 268 -12.13 10.06 -11.92
C LEU A 268 -12.52 11.00 -13.06
N ASN A 269 -13.59 11.78 -12.87
CA ASN A 269 -14.05 12.75 -13.87
C ASN A 269 -13.18 14.00 -13.85
#